data_AF-Q1YW86-F1
#
_entry.id   AF-Q1YW86-F1
#
_cell.length_a   1.000
_cell.length_b   1.000
_cell.length_c   1.000
_cell.angle_alpha   90.00
_cell.angle_beta   90.00
_cell.angle_gamma   90.00
#
_symmetry.space_group_name_H-M   'P 1'
#
loop_
_entity.id
_entity.type
_entity.pdbx_description
1 polymer ?
#
loop_
_entity_poly.entity_id
_entity_poly.type
_entity_poly.pdbx_seq_one_letter_code
_entity_poly.pdbx_strand_id
1 'polypeptide(L)'
;MTLSEKQTGVLKGMLVGALTSVLFIVLGVCFNPFSYEMTIPLIDRLAILGYSLILPLAFLVMSVGRLAKHRFFTPEDIDGSGLSSGSAKAKILQGLLQNTLEQFGIALGIYVIWSLIMPGTWLSVIPLAAIVFAAGRCLFFWGYEKGAASRALGFALTFYSSVVMFVVLFIHVIVNVSI
;
A
#
# COMPACT_ATOMS: atom_id res chain seq x y z
N MET A 1 -3.29 22.85 22.36
CA MET A 1 -3.03 21.51 22.93
C MET A 1 -1.63 21.07 22.51
N THR A 2 -0.79 20.66 23.45
CA THR A 2 0.55 20.11 23.18
C THR A 2 0.45 18.61 22.85
N LEU A 3 1.13 18.17 21.79
CA LEU A 3 1.17 16.76 21.41
C LEU A 3 1.97 15.93 22.42
N SER A 4 1.51 14.72 22.73
CA SER A 4 2.31 13.74 23.46
C SER A 4 3.50 13.25 22.63
N GLU A 5 4.50 12.64 23.28
CA GLU A 5 5.67 12.06 22.59
C GLU A 5 5.26 10.99 21.56
N LYS A 6 4.27 10.15 21.90
CA LYS A 6 3.73 9.14 20.98
C LYS A 6 3.09 9.78 19.75
N GLN A 7 2.27 10.83 19.93
CA GLN A 7 1.66 11.56 18.83
C GLN A 7 2.71 12.27 17.96
N THR A 8 3.75 12.83 18.58
CA THR A 8 4.86 13.47 17.87
C THR A 8 5.63 12.46 17.01
N GLY A 9 5.90 11.26 17.54
CA GLY A 9 6.54 10.19 16.77
C GLY A 9 5.71 9.72 15.59
N VAL A 10 4.39 9.55 15.79
CA VAL A 10 3.45 9.21 14.71
C VAL A 10 3.43 10.30 13.64
N LEU A 11 3.33 11.57 14.04
CA LEU A 11 3.32 12.70 13.12
C LEU A 11 4.59 12.75 12.25
N LYS A 12 5.77 12.53 12.85
CA LYS A 12 7.04 12.45 12.10
C LYS A 12 7.01 11.35 11.04
N GLY A 13 6.54 10.15 11.41
CA GLY A 13 6.40 9.03 10.47
C GLY A 13 5.43 9.34 9.32
N MET A 14 4.30 9.98 9.64
CA MET A 14 3.31 10.42 8.64
C MET A 14 3.88 11.47 7.68
N LEU A 15 4.59 12.48 8.20
CA LEU A 15 5.20 13.53 7.37
C LEU A 15 6.24 12.97 6.42
N VAL A 16 7.16 12.12 6.91
CA VAL A 16 8.17 11.48 6.06
C VAL A 16 7.50 10.60 5.01
N GLY A 17 6.46 9.85 5.37
CA GLY A 17 5.70 9.04 4.43
C GLY A 17 5.04 9.89 3.34
N ALA A 18 4.37 11.00 3.72
CA ALA A 18 3.70 11.90 2.79
C ALA A 18 4.69 12.54 1.80
N LEU A 19 5.82 13.03 2.29
CA LEU A 19 6.87 13.61 1.45
C LEU A 19 7.44 12.57 0.47
N THR A 20 7.70 11.36 0.96
CA THR A 20 8.16 10.25 0.11
C THR A 20 7.13 9.90 -0.96
N SER A 21 5.84 9.88 -0.61
CA SER A 21 4.75 9.61 -1.55
C SER A 21 4.69 10.63 -2.67
N VAL A 22 4.75 11.92 -2.34
CA VAL A 22 4.80 12.99 -3.36
C VAL A 22 6.05 12.85 -4.22
N LEU A 23 7.21 12.61 -3.62
CA LEU A 23 8.48 12.54 -4.33
C LEU A 23 8.51 11.45 -5.40
N PHE A 24 8.10 10.21 -5.09
CA PHE A 24 8.16 9.14 -6.10
C PHE A 24 7.10 9.34 -7.19
N ILE A 25 5.96 9.96 -6.89
CA ILE A 25 4.94 10.27 -7.90
C ILE A 25 5.46 11.36 -8.85
N VAL A 26 6.07 12.42 -8.32
CA VAL A 26 6.76 13.44 -9.13
C VAL A 26 7.87 12.80 -9.97
N LEU A 27 8.64 11.89 -9.39
CA LEU A 27 9.66 11.13 -10.11
C LEU A 27 9.04 10.35 -11.29
N GLY A 28 7.96 9.61 -11.05
CA GLY A 28 7.28 8.80 -12.06
C GLY A 28 6.65 9.64 -13.17
N VAL A 29 6.05 10.79 -12.83
CA VAL A 29 5.36 11.68 -13.78
C VAL A 29 6.34 12.54 -14.59
N CYS A 30 7.30 13.18 -13.92
CA CYS A 30 8.17 14.17 -14.56
C CYS A 30 9.40 13.54 -15.23
N PHE A 31 9.90 12.42 -14.72
CA PHE A 31 11.12 11.79 -15.22
C PHE A 31 10.88 10.47 -15.94
N ASN A 32 9.72 9.83 -15.75
CA ASN A 32 9.35 8.59 -16.42
C ASN A 32 10.51 7.56 -16.46
N PRO A 33 11.02 7.09 -15.30
CA PRO A 33 12.24 6.30 -15.22
C PRO A 33 12.22 4.98 -16.01
N PHE A 34 11.03 4.45 -16.33
CA PHE A 34 10.87 3.26 -17.16
C PHE A 34 10.74 3.57 -18.65
N SER A 35 10.89 4.84 -19.05
CA SER A 35 10.88 5.33 -20.43
C SER A 35 9.65 4.89 -21.22
N TYR A 36 8.49 4.84 -20.56
CA TYR A 36 7.22 4.49 -21.18
C TYR A 36 6.80 5.53 -22.21
N GLU A 37 6.30 5.08 -23.36
CA GLU A 37 5.84 5.96 -24.42
C GLU A 37 4.55 6.70 -24.03
N MET A 38 4.24 7.80 -24.72
CA MET A 38 3.00 8.57 -24.46
C MET A 38 1.74 7.73 -24.73
N THR A 39 1.76 6.95 -25.80
CA THR A 39 0.67 6.07 -26.22
C THR A 39 1.12 4.62 -26.08
N ILE A 40 0.60 3.95 -25.05
CA ILE A 40 0.87 2.53 -24.79
C ILE A 40 -0.37 1.71 -25.14
N PRO A 41 -0.25 0.64 -25.95
CA PRO A 41 -1.34 -0.29 -26.21
C PRO A 41 -1.96 -0.86 -24.94
N LEU A 42 -3.25 -1.19 -24.98
CA LEU A 42 -3.97 -1.69 -23.80
C LEU A 42 -3.31 -2.95 -23.20
N ILE A 43 -2.82 -3.87 -24.05
CA ILE A 43 -2.19 -5.10 -23.58
C ILE A 43 -0.93 -4.82 -22.74
N ASP A 44 -0.11 -3.85 -23.16
CA ASP A 44 1.12 -3.49 -22.44
C ASP A 44 0.81 -2.75 -21.14
N ARG A 45 -0.25 -1.92 -21.11
CA ARG A 45 -0.76 -1.31 -19.88
C ARG A 45 -1.14 -2.38 -18.86
N LEU A 46 -1.90 -3.39 -19.30
CA LEU A 46 -2.31 -4.51 -18.44
C LEU A 46 -1.10 -5.36 -17.98
N ALA A 47 -0.07 -5.50 -18.82
CA ALA A 47 1.17 -6.16 -18.40
C ALA A 47 1.89 -5.38 -17.30
N ILE A 48 2.06 -4.06 -17.45
CA ILE A 48 2.67 -3.19 -16.42
C ILE A 48 1.88 -3.26 -15.11
N LEU A 49 0.55 -3.21 -15.18
CA LEU A 49 -0.34 -3.40 -14.04
C LEU A 49 -0.10 -4.77 -13.37
N GLY A 50 -0.10 -5.85 -14.15
CA GLY A 50 0.12 -7.21 -13.67
C GLY A 50 1.44 -7.34 -12.92
N TYR A 51 2.55 -6.87 -13.51
CA TYR A 51 3.86 -6.87 -12.85
C TYR A 51 3.88 -6.03 -11.57
N SER A 52 3.22 -4.87 -11.57
CA SER A 52 3.17 -3.96 -10.43
C SER A 52 2.34 -4.52 -9.26
N LEU A 53 1.39 -5.42 -9.52
CA LEU A 53 0.57 -6.04 -8.48
C LEU A 53 1.25 -7.23 -7.78
N ILE A 54 2.32 -7.79 -8.34
CA ILE A 54 3.03 -8.95 -7.77
C ILE A 54 3.48 -8.65 -6.33
N LEU A 55 4.10 -7.50 -6.09
CA LEU A 55 4.62 -7.15 -4.76
C LEU A 55 3.50 -6.95 -3.72
N PRO A 56 2.47 -6.10 -3.95
CA PRO A 56 1.34 -5.99 -3.03
C PRO A 56 0.63 -7.33 -2.75
N LEU A 57 0.40 -8.13 -3.80
CA LEU A 57 -0.26 -9.42 -3.67
C LEU A 57 0.58 -10.41 -2.86
N ALA A 58 1.90 -10.44 -3.07
CA ALA A 58 2.81 -11.29 -2.28
C ALA A 58 2.70 -10.99 -0.78
N PHE A 59 2.62 -9.72 -0.37
CA PHE A 59 2.43 -9.37 1.04
C PHE A 59 1.08 -9.82 1.61
N LEU A 60 0.02 -9.77 0.80
CA LEU A 60 -1.28 -10.29 1.21
C LEU A 60 -1.24 -11.81 1.39
N VAL A 61 -0.69 -12.54 0.41
CA VAL A 61 -0.51 -14.01 0.48
C VAL A 61 0.34 -14.41 1.68
N MET A 62 1.46 -13.72 1.92
CA MET A 62 2.30 -13.95 3.10
C MET A 62 1.54 -13.70 4.41
N SER A 63 0.70 -12.66 4.48
CA SER A 63 -0.08 -12.35 5.68
C SER A 63 -1.13 -13.43 5.98
N VAL A 64 -1.82 -13.91 4.94
CA VAL A 64 -2.77 -15.04 5.04
C VAL A 64 -2.04 -16.29 5.50
N GLY A 65 -0.93 -16.65 4.84
CA GLY A 65 -0.15 -17.85 5.16
C GLY A 65 0.40 -17.84 6.59
N ARG A 66 0.88 -16.69 7.07
CA ARG A 66 1.37 -16.54 8.45
C ARG A 66 0.27 -16.79 9.49
N LEU A 67 -0.93 -16.24 9.29
CA LEU A 67 -2.05 -16.46 10.19
C LEU A 67 -2.57 -17.91 10.11
N ALA A 68 -2.72 -18.46 8.91
CA ALA A 68 -3.17 -19.82 8.70
C ALA A 68 -2.21 -20.84 9.36
N LYS A 69 -0.89 -20.66 9.16
CA LYS A 69 0.13 -21.47 9.84
C LYS A 69 -0.02 -21.38 11.36
N HIS A 70 -0.17 -20.19 11.92
CA HIS A 70 -0.33 -20.01 13.37
C HIS A 70 -1.57 -20.75 13.91
N ARG A 71 -2.73 -20.62 13.26
CA ARG A 71 -3.97 -21.30 13.65
C ARG A 71 -3.87 -22.81 13.58
N PHE A 72 -3.21 -23.34 12.55
CA PHE A 72 -3.04 -24.78 12.38
C PHE A 72 -2.23 -25.42 13.52
N PHE A 73 -1.20 -24.73 14.01
CA PHE A 73 -0.32 -25.25 15.07
C PHE A 73 -0.72 -24.81 16.49
N THR A 74 -1.83 -24.06 16.65
CA THR A 74 -2.31 -23.58 17.95
C THR A 74 -3.75 -24.08 18.17
N PRO A 75 -3.96 -25.14 18.97
CA PRO A 75 -5.28 -25.76 19.14
C PRO A 75 -6.40 -24.77 19.51
N GLU A 76 -6.13 -23.79 20.39
CA GLU A 76 -7.14 -22.79 20.78
C GLU A 76 -7.53 -21.80 19.66
N ASP A 77 -6.73 -21.71 18.59
CA ASP A 77 -6.92 -20.78 17.47
C ASP A 77 -7.45 -21.47 16.20
N ILE A 78 -7.60 -22.80 16.20
CA ILE A 78 -7.93 -23.60 15.01
C ILE A 78 -9.31 -23.25 14.43
N ASP A 79 -10.29 -22.99 15.30
CA ASP A 79 -11.67 -22.61 14.92
C ASP A 79 -11.75 -21.16 14.39
N GLY A 80 -10.66 -20.40 14.53
CA GLY A 80 -10.58 -19.02 14.10
C GLY A 80 -11.32 -18.02 15.00
N SER A 81 -11.16 -16.74 14.67
CA SER A 81 -11.59 -15.61 15.50
C SER A 81 -13.12 -15.40 15.59
N GLY A 82 -13.91 -16.18 14.85
CA GLY A 82 -15.38 -16.12 14.94
C GLY A 82 -15.96 -17.04 16.02
N LEU A 83 -15.16 -18.00 16.50
CA LEU A 83 -15.60 -19.05 17.44
C LEU A 83 -14.74 -19.09 18.70
N SER A 84 -13.53 -18.52 18.68
CA SER A 84 -12.67 -18.38 19.86
C SER A 84 -12.20 -16.94 20.06
N SER A 85 -11.80 -16.62 21.30
CA SER A 85 -11.30 -15.29 21.65
C SER A 85 -9.93 -14.96 21.00
N GLY A 86 -9.26 -15.96 20.42
CA GLY A 86 -7.96 -15.86 19.76
C GLY A 86 -6.79 -15.54 20.70
N SER A 87 -5.67 -16.26 20.55
CA SER A 87 -4.42 -15.96 21.25
C SER A 87 -3.92 -14.55 20.94
N ALA A 88 -3.07 -14.00 21.81
CA ALA A 88 -2.47 -12.69 21.60
C ALA A 88 -1.73 -12.59 20.26
N LYS A 89 -1.06 -13.69 19.84
CA LYS A 89 -0.36 -13.73 18.55
C LYS A 89 -1.32 -13.79 17.37
N ALA A 90 -2.41 -14.57 17.47
CA ALA A 90 -3.45 -14.60 16.44
C ALA A 90 -4.07 -13.22 16.23
N LYS A 91 -4.31 -12.44 17.29
CA LYS A 91 -4.80 -11.05 17.20
C LYS A 91 -3.83 -10.13 16.47
N ILE A 92 -2.54 -10.23 16.76
CA ILE A 92 -1.51 -9.45 16.06
C ILE A 92 -1.48 -9.80 14.57
N LEU A 93 -1.43 -11.09 14.24
CA LEU A 93 -1.40 -11.57 12.85
C LEU A 93 -2.68 -11.20 12.08
N GLN A 94 -3.84 -11.28 12.73
CA GLN A 94 -5.11 -10.83 12.17
C GLN A 94 -5.10 -9.33 11.88
N GLY A 95 -4.55 -8.50 12.79
CA GLY A 95 -4.43 -7.06 12.56
C GLY A 95 -3.48 -6.71 11.42
N LEU A 96 -2.37 -7.43 11.29
CA LEU A 96 -1.44 -7.31 10.16
C LEU A 96 -2.10 -7.70 8.83
N LEU A 97 -2.84 -8.81 8.82
CA LEU A 97 -3.59 -9.28 7.65
C LEU A 97 -4.67 -8.28 7.24
N GLN A 98 -5.51 -7.85 8.18
CA GLN A 98 -6.59 -6.91 7.93
C GLN A 98 -6.06 -5.60 7.35
N ASN A 99 -5.02 -5.03 7.95
CA ASN A 99 -4.43 -3.81 7.42
C ASN A 99 -3.83 -4.04 6.02
N THR A 100 -3.15 -5.16 5.80
CA THR A 100 -2.57 -5.46 4.48
C THR A 100 -3.66 -5.65 3.41
N LEU A 101 -4.80 -6.26 3.76
CA LEU A 101 -5.94 -6.40 2.87
C LEU A 101 -6.55 -5.04 2.51
N GLU A 102 -6.73 -4.15 3.48
CA GLU A 102 -7.22 -2.78 3.26
C GLU A 102 -6.28 -2.00 2.35
N GLN A 103 -4.97 -2.02 2.63
CA GLN A 103 -3.98 -1.32 1.82
C GLN A 103 -3.90 -1.90 0.40
N PHE A 104 -3.99 -3.23 0.26
CA PHE A 104 -4.02 -3.91 -1.03
C PHE A 104 -5.27 -3.54 -1.85
N GLY A 105 -6.46 -3.56 -1.24
CA GLY A 105 -7.71 -3.23 -1.93
C GLY A 105 -7.71 -1.82 -2.50
N ILE A 106 -7.23 -0.85 -1.71
CA ILE A 106 -7.08 0.54 -2.16
C ILE A 106 -6.04 0.62 -3.30
N ALA A 107 -4.85 0.03 -3.12
CA ALA A 107 -3.79 0.07 -4.12
C ALA A 107 -4.22 -0.61 -5.44
N LEU A 108 -4.90 -1.75 -5.37
CA LEU A 108 -5.42 -2.48 -6.53
C LEU A 108 -6.35 -1.59 -7.36
N GLY A 109 -7.36 -0.97 -6.72
CA GLY A 109 -8.29 -0.09 -7.42
C GLY A 109 -7.58 1.08 -8.08
N ILE A 110 -6.66 1.73 -7.37
CA ILE A 110 -5.89 2.86 -7.88
C ILE A 110 -4.99 2.44 -9.05
N TYR A 111 -4.27 1.33 -8.95
CA TYR A 111 -3.34 0.89 -10.00
C TYR A 111 -4.09 0.51 -11.27
N VAL A 112 -5.25 -0.16 -11.12
CA VAL A 112 -6.12 -0.48 -12.26
C VAL A 112 -6.57 0.80 -12.95
N ILE A 113 -7.15 1.76 -12.21
CA ILE A 113 -7.65 3.02 -12.80
C ILE A 113 -6.50 3.79 -13.44
N TRP A 114 -5.37 3.96 -12.73
CA TRP A 114 -4.19 4.66 -13.22
C TRP A 114 -3.65 4.06 -14.51
N SER A 115 -3.55 2.72 -14.56
CA SER A 115 -3.08 2.00 -15.75
C SER A 115 -3.98 2.24 -16.96
N LEU A 116 -5.29 2.37 -16.76
CA LEU A 116 -6.27 2.47 -17.84
C LEU A 116 -6.39 3.89 -18.39
N ILE A 117 -6.41 4.91 -17.53
CA ILE A 117 -6.81 6.27 -17.96
C ILE A 117 -5.67 7.27 -18.04
N MET A 118 -4.54 7.03 -17.35
CA MET A 118 -3.46 8.01 -17.30
C MET A 118 -2.59 7.97 -18.57
N PRO A 119 -1.92 9.09 -18.92
CA PRO A 119 -0.95 9.12 -20.02
C PRO A 119 0.10 8.02 -19.88
N GLY A 120 0.54 7.44 -21.00
CA GLY A 120 1.50 6.33 -20.99
C GLY A 120 2.81 6.69 -20.27
N THR A 121 3.28 7.93 -20.44
CA THR A 121 4.48 8.46 -19.75
C THR A 121 4.34 8.52 -18.23
N TRP A 122 3.12 8.46 -17.68
CA TRP A 122 2.88 8.46 -16.23
C TRP A 122 2.74 7.06 -15.65
N LEU A 123 2.82 6.01 -16.48
CA LEU A 123 2.74 4.61 -16.02
C LEU A 123 3.95 4.19 -15.20
N SER A 124 5.04 4.97 -15.18
CA SER A 124 6.18 4.75 -14.30
C SER A 124 5.80 4.84 -12.81
N VAL A 125 4.67 5.49 -12.48
CA VAL A 125 4.22 5.65 -11.10
C VAL A 125 3.78 4.31 -10.49
N ILE A 126 3.11 3.42 -11.23
CA ILE A 126 2.60 2.16 -10.66
C ILE A 126 3.69 1.15 -10.23
N PRO A 127 4.77 0.88 -11.00
CA PRO A 127 5.87 0.03 -10.52
C PRO A 127 6.63 0.69 -9.35
N LEU A 128 6.82 2.01 -9.34
CA LEU A 128 7.43 2.70 -8.19
C LEU A 128 6.56 2.58 -6.95
N ALA A 129 5.25 2.77 -7.09
CA ALA A 129 4.29 2.61 -6.00
C ALA A 129 4.31 1.18 -5.46
N ALA A 130 4.47 0.15 -6.32
CA ALA A 130 4.61 -1.23 -5.89
C ALA A 130 5.87 -1.48 -5.03
N ILE A 131 7.01 -0.88 -5.42
CA ILE A 131 8.26 -0.94 -4.63
C ILE A 131 8.09 -0.24 -3.28
N VAL A 132 7.51 0.97 -3.29
CA VAL A 132 7.23 1.74 -2.06
C VAL A 132 6.23 1.00 -1.17
N PHE A 133 5.23 0.32 -1.75
CA PHE A 133 4.28 -0.50 -1.02
C PHE A 133 4.99 -1.63 -0.28
N ALA A 134 5.87 -2.37 -0.96
CA ALA A 134 6.66 -3.44 -0.36
C ALA A 134 7.54 -2.92 0.79
N ALA A 135 8.26 -1.82 0.57
CA ALA A 135 9.06 -1.18 1.62
C ALA A 135 8.20 -0.74 2.82
N GLY A 136 7.04 -0.14 2.55
CA GLY A 136 6.07 0.25 3.56
C GLY A 136 5.57 -0.94 4.38
N ARG A 137 5.28 -2.08 3.74
CA ARG A 137 4.87 -3.31 4.45
C ARG A 137 5.98 -3.89 5.30
N CYS A 138 7.22 -3.94 4.82
CA CYS A 138 8.38 -4.36 5.64
C CYS A 138 8.49 -3.52 6.91
N LEU A 139 8.45 -2.19 6.78
CA LEU A 139 8.54 -1.26 7.91
C LEU A 139 7.33 -1.39 8.86
N PHE A 140 6.13 -1.54 8.31
CA PHE A 140 4.91 -1.69 9.10
C PHE A 140 4.96 -2.98 9.93
N PHE A 141 5.37 -4.10 9.34
CA PHE A 141 5.47 -5.39 10.04
C PHE A 141 6.53 -5.36 11.14
N TRP A 142 7.69 -4.77 10.85
CA TRP A 142 8.77 -4.64 11.83
C TRP A 142 8.42 -3.72 13.01
N GLY A 143 7.65 -2.65 12.73
CA GLY A 143 7.24 -1.68 13.75
C GLY A 143 5.97 -2.04 14.51
N TYR A 144 5.20 -3.06 14.07
CA TYR A 144 3.84 -3.28 14.56
C TYR A 144 3.77 -3.57 16.06
N GLU A 145 4.60 -4.49 16.54
CA GLU A 145 4.64 -4.88 17.96
C GLU A 145 5.33 -3.82 18.84
N LYS A 146 6.10 -2.89 18.24
CA LYS A 146 6.80 -1.80 18.93
C LYS A 146 5.91 -0.56 19.18
N GLY A 147 4.66 -0.60 18.71
CA GLY A 147 3.66 0.44 18.95
C GLY A 147 3.47 1.44 17.79
N ALA A 148 2.54 2.37 17.99
CA ALA A 148 1.99 3.21 16.92
C ALA A 148 3.03 4.06 16.18
N ALA A 149 3.94 4.72 16.91
CA ALA A 149 4.97 5.55 16.30
C ALA A 149 5.91 4.74 15.40
N SER A 150 6.30 3.52 15.82
CA SER A 150 7.25 2.69 15.07
C SER A 150 6.66 2.16 13.76
N ARG A 151 5.35 1.93 13.68
CA ARG A 151 4.67 1.46 12.45
C ARG A 151 4.14 2.59 11.56
N ALA A 152 4.15 3.83 12.03
CA ALA A 152 3.51 4.96 11.36
C ALA A 152 4.08 5.23 9.95
N LEU A 153 5.41 5.19 9.79
CA LEU A 153 6.05 5.38 8.49
C LEU A 153 5.62 4.29 7.49
N GLY A 154 5.65 3.02 7.89
CA GLY A 154 5.25 1.91 7.01
C GLY A 154 3.78 1.98 6.59
N PHE A 155 2.91 2.45 7.49
CA PHE A 155 1.52 2.75 7.15
C PHE A 155 1.42 3.92 6.17
N ALA A 156 2.11 5.02 6.43
CA ALA A 156 2.07 6.22 5.60
C ALA A 156 2.58 5.94 4.17
N LEU A 157 3.66 5.17 4.01
CA LEU A 157 4.19 4.82 2.69
C LEU A 157 3.21 4.00 1.83
N THR A 158 2.28 3.25 2.43
CA THR A 158 1.23 2.58 1.63
C THR A 158 0.01 3.48 1.47
N PHE A 159 -0.50 4.04 2.56
CA PHE A 159 -1.76 4.77 2.55
C PHE A 159 -1.65 6.11 1.84
N TYR A 160 -0.62 6.91 2.12
CA TYR A 160 -0.46 8.23 1.50
C TYR A 160 -0.04 8.16 0.05
N SER A 161 0.69 7.12 -0.35
CA SER A 161 0.98 6.86 -1.76
C SER A 161 -0.32 6.68 -2.54
N SER A 162 -1.22 5.83 -2.04
CA SER A 162 -2.56 5.66 -2.59
C SER A 162 -3.38 6.96 -2.55
N VAL A 163 -3.42 7.69 -1.44
CA VAL A 163 -4.19 8.94 -1.35
C VAL A 163 -3.71 9.99 -2.34
N VAL A 164 -2.40 10.21 -2.47
CA VAL A 164 -1.85 11.18 -3.42
C VAL A 164 -2.16 10.75 -4.86
N MET A 165 -1.98 9.46 -5.18
CA MET A 165 -2.37 8.95 -6.50
C MET A 165 -3.87 9.14 -6.77
N PHE A 166 -4.73 8.88 -5.79
CA PHE A 166 -6.16 9.08 -5.91
C PHE A 166 -6.52 10.56 -6.16
N VAL A 167 -5.89 11.49 -5.45
CA VAL A 167 -6.08 12.94 -5.69
C VAL A 167 -5.64 13.32 -7.10
N VAL A 168 -4.51 12.81 -7.59
CA VAL A 168 -4.06 13.07 -8.95
C VAL A 168 -5.03 12.48 -9.99
N LEU A 169 -5.54 11.27 -9.77
CA LEU A 169 -6.58 10.67 -10.62
C LEU A 169 -7.84 11.54 -10.65
N PHE A 170 -8.30 11.97 -9.48
CA PHE A 170 -9.50 12.77 -9.35
C PHE A 170 -9.37 14.12 -10.10
N ILE A 171 -8.24 14.81 -9.92
CA ILE A 171 -7.92 16.03 -10.66
C ILE A 171 -7.86 15.76 -12.17
N HIS A 172 -7.19 14.68 -12.57
CA HIS A 172 -7.08 14.31 -13.99
C HIS A 172 -8.45 14.10 -14.63
N VAL A 173 -9.36 13.39 -13.95
CA VAL A 173 -10.73 13.17 -14.42
C VAL A 173 -11.48 14.48 -14.53
N ILE A 174 -11.47 15.35 -13.51
CA ILE A 174 -12.15 16.65 -13.56
C ILE A 174 -11.68 17.52 -14.72
N VAL A 175 -10.38 17.53 -14.99
CA VAL A 175 -9.78 18.40 -16.02
C VAL A 175 -10.00 17.85 -17.43
N ASN A 176 -10.01 16.53 -17.62
CA ASN A 176 -10.00 15.90 -18.95
C ASN A 176 -11.33 15.24 -19.34
N VAL A 177 -12.22 15.01 -18.38
CA VAL A 177 -13.55 14.45 -18.60
C VAL A 177 -14.55 15.49 -18.10
N SER A 178 -15.07 16.31 -19.01
CA SER A 178 -16.24 17.13 -18.73
C SER A 178 -17.43 16.20 -18.49
N ILE A 179 -17.74 15.94 -17.22
CA ILE A 179 -19.02 15.36 -16.79
C ILE A 179 -19.97 16.53 -16.49
#